data_AF-A0A1I2IND7-F1
#
_entry.id   AF-A0A1I2IND7-F1
#
_cell.length_a   1.000
_cell.length_b   1.000
_cell.length_c   1.000
_cell.angle_alpha   90.00
_cell.angle_beta   90.00
_cell.angle_gamma   90.00
#
_symmetry.space_group_name_H-M   'P 1'
#
loop_
_entity.id
_entity.type
_entity.pdbx_description
1 polymer ?
#
loop_
_entity_poly.entity_id
_entity_poly.type
_entity_poly.pdbx_seq_one_letter_code
_entity_poly.pdbx_strand_id
1 'polypeptide(L)'
;MNKIKLIIRGGFDGQTPVTQTPTFKLVEGWSEAELQGPAGILPAGLWGQVPAGDPYLLHACMLTTQPIDPQASVEVRTGAPTQVRARYHPSADNMRLTLVRPSDELRLVTSPQGIVKLELLIESIGGVNELGSRLYDWSQAAFNARDTGVRVARLTADASLPGWLGTLHVIYDSVNAANIALPARSIVPLDAVLTVTRKGPGLPTLHVAPGDSFAGNAIAQAIQRSGIIMNNGEQWTWVAD
;
A
#
# COMPACT_ATOMS: atom_id res chain seq x y z
N MET A 1 6.83 -6.18 -21.10
CA MET A 1 5.45 -6.20 -20.57
C MET A 1 4.54 -6.83 -21.61
N ASN A 2 3.86 -7.92 -21.26
CA ASN A 2 2.91 -8.61 -22.13
C ASN A 2 1.50 -8.04 -21.92
N LYS A 3 0.77 -7.89 -23.02
CA LYS A 3 -0.57 -7.29 -23.07
C LYS A 3 -1.55 -8.32 -23.60
N ILE A 4 -2.40 -8.86 -22.73
CA ILE A 4 -3.41 -9.85 -23.10
C ILE A 4 -4.79 -9.23 -22.98
N LYS A 5 -5.63 -9.42 -23.99
CA LYS A 5 -7.03 -9.01 -23.98
C LYS A 5 -7.91 -10.24 -24.19
N LEU A 6 -8.69 -10.60 -23.19
CA LEU A 6 -9.67 -11.67 -23.29
C LEU A 6 -11.06 -11.07 -23.44
N ILE A 7 -11.79 -11.51 -24.45
CA ILE A 7 -13.17 -11.10 -24.69
C ILE A 7 -14.07 -12.28 -24.37
N ILE A 8 -15.15 -12.04 -23.62
CA ILE A 8 -16.17 -13.05 -23.36
C ILE A 8 -17.56 -12.44 -23.49
N ARG A 9 -18.48 -13.22 -24.06
CA ARG A 9 -19.90 -12.90 -24.13
C ARG A 9 -20.60 -13.60 -22.97
N GLY A 10 -21.44 -12.87 -22.24
CA GLY A 10 -22.13 -13.41 -21.06
C GLY A 10 -21.33 -13.33 -19.76
N GLY A 11 -20.10 -12.81 -19.77
CA GLY A 11 -19.29 -12.58 -18.56
C GLY A 11 -18.54 -13.81 -18.03
N PHE A 12 -17.79 -13.61 -16.95
CA PHE A 12 -17.04 -14.65 -16.25
C PHE A 12 -17.83 -15.25 -15.08
N ASP A 13 -17.91 -16.58 -15.01
CA ASP A 13 -18.76 -17.31 -14.04
C ASP A 13 -18.07 -17.64 -12.69
N GLY A 14 -16.75 -17.47 -12.61
CA GLY A 14 -15.91 -17.85 -11.47
C GLY A 14 -15.84 -19.34 -11.16
N GLN A 15 -16.32 -20.22 -12.03
CA GLN A 15 -16.40 -21.67 -11.79
C GLN A 15 -15.76 -22.50 -12.91
N THR A 16 -15.86 -22.07 -14.17
CA THR A 16 -15.45 -22.88 -15.31
C THR A 16 -13.95 -22.67 -15.61
N PRO A 17 -13.12 -23.72 -15.53
CA PRO A 17 -11.71 -23.64 -15.91
C PRO A 17 -11.53 -23.53 -17.41
N VAL A 18 -10.68 -22.61 -17.84
CA VAL A 18 -10.22 -22.54 -19.22
C VAL A 18 -8.99 -23.44 -19.36
N THR A 19 -9.22 -24.62 -19.91
CA THR A 19 -8.22 -25.69 -20.01
C THR A 19 -7.43 -25.65 -21.32
N GLN A 20 -7.91 -24.93 -22.33
CA GLN A 20 -7.26 -24.81 -23.63
C GLN A 20 -6.82 -23.37 -23.88
N THR A 21 -5.63 -23.22 -24.48
CA THR A 21 -5.14 -21.93 -24.96
C THR A 21 -6.06 -21.41 -26.06
N PRO A 22 -6.67 -20.22 -25.91
CA PRO A 22 -7.46 -19.64 -26.98
C PRO A 22 -6.55 -19.16 -28.11
N THR A 23 -7.08 -19.07 -29.33
CA THR A 23 -6.32 -18.55 -30.47
C THR A 23 -6.19 -17.03 -30.37
N PHE A 24 -4.96 -16.57 -30.18
CA PHE A 24 -4.65 -15.14 -30.10
C PHE A 24 -4.42 -14.53 -31.48
N LYS A 25 -4.87 -13.27 -31.64
CA LYS A 25 -4.58 -12.39 -32.77
C LYS A 25 -4.01 -11.08 -32.24
N LEU A 26 -3.08 -10.47 -32.99
CA LEU A 26 -2.56 -9.15 -32.64
C LEU A 26 -3.54 -8.07 -33.12
N VAL A 27 -4.10 -7.31 -32.18
CA VAL A 27 -5.03 -6.21 -32.44
C VAL A 27 -4.60 -5.00 -31.63
N GLU A 28 -4.24 -3.89 -32.29
CA GLU A 28 -3.84 -2.64 -31.61
C GLU A 28 -2.74 -2.83 -30.55
N GLY A 29 -1.80 -3.75 -30.80
CA GLY A 29 -0.71 -4.06 -29.86
C GLY A 29 -1.11 -4.95 -28.67
N TRP A 30 -2.33 -5.50 -28.66
CA TRP A 30 -2.80 -6.51 -27.71
C TRP A 30 -2.80 -7.90 -28.34
N SER A 31 -2.36 -8.91 -27.59
CA SER A 31 -2.67 -10.30 -27.87
C SER A 31 -4.12 -10.56 -27.46
N GLU A 32 -5.04 -10.43 -28.41
CA GLU A 32 -6.48 -10.52 -28.20
C GLU A 32 -7.01 -11.93 -28.54
N ALA A 33 -7.87 -12.48 -27.68
CA ALA A 33 -8.62 -13.68 -27.97
C ALA A 33 -10.06 -13.61 -27.43
N GLU A 34 -10.99 -14.27 -28.11
CA GLU A 34 -12.37 -14.42 -27.68
C GLU A 34 -12.59 -15.83 -27.11
N LEU A 35 -13.08 -15.90 -25.87
CA LEU A 35 -13.48 -17.14 -25.21
C LEU A 35 -14.88 -17.52 -25.69
N GLN A 36 -14.97 -18.64 -26.41
CA GLN A 36 -16.19 -19.08 -27.09
C GLN A 36 -17.20 -19.80 -26.19
N GLY A 37 -16.84 -20.10 -24.95
CA GLY A 37 -17.68 -20.81 -23.98
C GLY A 37 -17.56 -20.22 -22.58
N PRO A 38 -18.28 -20.82 -21.60
CA PRO A 38 -18.21 -20.39 -20.21
C PRO A 38 -16.77 -20.40 -19.69
N ALA A 39 -16.41 -19.37 -18.94
CA ALA A 39 -15.09 -19.24 -18.35
C ALA A 39 -15.18 -18.46 -17.03
N GLY A 40 -14.32 -18.81 -16.10
CA GLY A 40 -14.23 -18.12 -14.81
C GLY A 40 -12.96 -18.41 -14.04
N ILE A 41 -12.18 -19.40 -14.46
CA ILE A 41 -10.91 -19.77 -13.84
C ILE A 41 -9.85 -19.87 -14.94
N LEU A 42 -8.81 -19.04 -14.85
CA LEU A 42 -7.70 -19.00 -15.80
C LEU A 42 -6.40 -19.50 -15.13
N PRO A 43 -5.55 -20.27 -15.83
CA PRO A 43 -4.26 -20.67 -15.30
C PRO A 43 -3.30 -19.47 -15.21
N ALA A 44 -2.59 -19.29 -14.09
CA ALA A 44 -1.65 -18.18 -13.95
C ALA A 44 -0.38 -18.31 -14.81
N GLY A 45 -0.03 -19.51 -15.28
CA GLY A 45 0.97 -19.67 -16.33
C GLY A 45 0.59 -19.02 -17.67
N LEU A 46 -0.66 -18.51 -17.78
CA LEU A 46 -1.23 -17.74 -18.90
C LEU A 46 -0.71 -18.22 -20.26
N TRP A 47 -1.01 -19.48 -20.59
CA TRP A 47 -0.74 -20.12 -21.89
C TRP A 47 0.61 -19.77 -22.56
N GLY A 48 1.69 -19.73 -21.78
CA GLY A 48 3.04 -19.46 -22.27
C GLY A 48 3.33 -17.97 -22.59
N GLN A 49 2.37 -17.09 -22.34
CA GLN A 49 2.56 -15.63 -22.33
C GLN A 49 3.25 -15.14 -21.06
N VAL A 50 3.40 -16.02 -20.06
CA VAL A 50 4.28 -15.82 -18.91
C VAL A 50 5.34 -16.93 -18.98
N PRO A 51 6.64 -16.61 -18.83
CA PRO A 51 7.67 -17.63 -18.67
C PRO A 51 7.29 -18.58 -17.52
N ALA A 52 7.07 -19.85 -17.85
CA ALA A 52 6.63 -20.86 -16.89
C ALA A 52 7.74 -21.09 -15.84
N GLY A 53 7.66 -20.38 -14.71
CA GLY A 53 8.63 -20.49 -13.62
C GLY A 53 8.76 -19.20 -12.82
N ASP A 54 8.66 -18.06 -13.49
CA ASP A 54 8.84 -16.77 -12.83
C ASP A 54 7.49 -16.20 -12.35
N PRO A 55 7.42 -15.72 -11.10
CA PRO A 55 6.31 -14.87 -10.70
C PRO A 55 6.31 -13.57 -11.52
N TYR A 56 5.19 -12.88 -11.56
CA TYR A 56 5.01 -11.67 -12.35
C TYR A 56 4.07 -10.69 -11.65
N LEU A 57 4.19 -9.43 -11.99
CA LEU A 57 3.21 -8.43 -11.61
C LEU A 57 2.07 -8.45 -12.63
N LEU A 58 0.86 -8.57 -12.10
CA LEU A 58 -0.38 -8.53 -12.86
C LEU A 58 -1.15 -7.27 -12.51
N HIS A 59 -1.49 -6.51 -13.53
CA HIS A 59 -2.55 -5.52 -13.46
C HIS A 59 -3.70 -6.00 -14.35
N ALA A 60 -4.88 -6.21 -13.76
CA ALA A 60 -6.08 -6.55 -14.53
C ALA A 60 -7.09 -5.42 -14.51
N CYS A 61 -7.63 -5.13 -15.68
CA CYS A 61 -8.66 -4.15 -15.91
C CYS A 61 -9.87 -4.85 -16.52
N MET A 62 -11.05 -4.64 -15.93
CA MET A 62 -12.30 -5.17 -16.43
C MET A 62 -13.07 -4.06 -17.13
N LEU A 63 -13.34 -4.26 -18.41
CA LEU A 63 -14.08 -3.33 -19.26
C LEU A 63 -15.43 -3.94 -19.62
N THR A 64 -16.47 -3.21 -19.28
CA THR A 64 -17.86 -3.60 -19.49
C THR A 64 -18.59 -2.52 -20.29
N THR A 65 -19.67 -2.91 -20.98
CA THR A 65 -20.54 -1.95 -21.69
C THR A 65 -21.63 -1.37 -20.79
N GLN A 66 -21.83 -1.98 -19.62
CA GLN A 66 -22.72 -1.51 -18.55
C GLN A 66 -21.89 -1.18 -17.31
N PRO A 67 -22.46 -0.49 -16.30
CA PRO A 67 -21.78 -0.29 -15.02
C PRO A 67 -21.18 -1.58 -14.47
N ILE A 68 -19.98 -1.49 -13.91
CA ILE A 68 -19.32 -2.64 -13.28
C ILE A 68 -20.15 -3.04 -12.05
N ASP A 69 -20.53 -4.32 -12.00
CA ASP A 69 -21.26 -4.87 -10.86
C ASP A 69 -20.38 -4.82 -9.59
N PRO A 70 -20.85 -4.28 -8.45
CA PRO A 70 -20.12 -4.32 -7.19
C PRO A 70 -19.69 -5.72 -6.72
N GLN A 71 -20.36 -6.77 -7.19
CA GLN A 71 -20.03 -8.18 -6.92
C GLN A 71 -18.99 -8.76 -7.88
N ALA A 72 -18.61 -8.02 -8.93
CA ALA A 72 -17.55 -8.45 -9.82
C ALA A 72 -16.23 -8.53 -9.05
N SER A 73 -15.45 -9.58 -9.29
CA SER A 73 -14.20 -9.80 -8.57
C SER A 73 -13.15 -10.48 -9.43
N VAL A 74 -11.90 -10.14 -9.12
CA VAL A 74 -10.71 -10.84 -9.60
C VAL A 74 -9.97 -11.36 -8.38
N GLU A 75 -9.74 -12.67 -8.37
CA GLU A 75 -9.07 -13.39 -7.29
C GLU A 75 -7.82 -14.07 -7.82
N VAL A 76 -6.74 -13.99 -7.06
CA VAL A 76 -5.58 -14.86 -7.23
C VAL A 76 -5.68 -15.94 -6.18
N ARG A 77 -5.72 -17.21 -6.60
CA ARG A 77 -5.84 -18.36 -5.71
C ARG A 77 -4.66 -19.31 -5.87
N THR A 78 -4.32 -20.06 -4.83
CA THR A 78 -3.20 -21.02 -4.84
C THR A 78 -3.52 -22.28 -4.05
N GLY A 79 -2.82 -23.36 -4.40
CA GLY A 79 -2.68 -24.57 -3.58
C GLY A 79 -3.91 -25.47 -3.51
N ALA A 80 -3.74 -26.62 -2.86
CA ALA A 80 -4.81 -27.51 -2.44
C ALA A 80 -4.74 -27.66 -0.91
N PRO A 81 -5.80 -27.34 -0.13
CA PRO A 81 -7.05 -26.72 -0.59
C PRO A 81 -6.84 -25.30 -1.14
N THR A 82 -7.65 -24.90 -2.10
CA THR A 82 -7.56 -23.59 -2.76
C THR A 82 -7.74 -22.46 -1.75
N GLN A 83 -6.77 -21.55 -1.68
CA GLN A 83 -6.83 -20.36 -0.85
C GLN A 83 -6.78 -19.08 -1.69
N VAL A 84 -7.61 -18.10 -1.36
CA VAL A 84 -7.58 -16.77 -1.96
C VAL A 84 -6.41 -15.98 -1.37
N ARG A 85 -5.41 -15.65 -2.19
CA ARG A 85 -4.26 -14.83 -1.79
C ARG A 85 -4.51 -13.34 -1.96
N ALA A 86 -5.26 -12.99 -3.00
CA ALA A 86 -5.64 -11.62 -3.28
C ALA A 86 -7.04 -11.62 -3.88
N ARG A 87 -7.85 -10.63 -3.49
CA ARG A 87 -9.15 -10.33 -4.08
C ARG A 87 -9.26 -8.83 -4.26
N TYR A 88 -9.79 -8.42 -5.39
CA TYR A 88 -10.24 -7.05 -5.60
C TYR A 88 -11.50 -7.00 -6.44
N HIS A 89 -12.25 -5.93 -6.22
CA HIS A 89 -13.46 -5.61 -6.97
C HIS A 89 -13.07 -4.54 -7.98
N PRO A 90 -13.24 -4.78 -9.30
CA PRO A 90 -12.91 -3.79 -10.31
C PRO A 90 -13.73 -2.51 -10.10
N SER A 91 -13.13 -1.36 -10.40
CA SER A 91 -13.75 -0.04 -10.31
C SER A 91 -13.28 0.82 -11.47
N ALA A 92 -13.84 2.03 -11.63
CA ALA A 92 -13.37 2.96 -12.66
C ALA A 92 -11.87 3.29 -12.51
N ASP A 93 -11.34 3.24 -11.29
CA ASP A 93 -9.96 3.57 -11.00
C ASP A 93 -8.98 2.44 -11.35
N ASN A 94 -9.43 1.16 -11.37
CA ASN A 94 -8.65 -0.03 -11.75
C ASN A 94 -7.11 0.08 -11.54
N MET A 95 -6.63 0.33 -10.31
CA MET A 95 -5.21 0.64 -10.04
C MET A 95 -4.44 -0.48 -9.32
N ARG A 96 -4.93 -1.71 -9.29
CA ARG A 96 -4.33 -2.76 -8.45
C ARG A 96 -3.32 -3.63 -9.19
N LEU A 97 -2.06 -3.52 -8.77
CA LEU A 97 -0.98 -4.45 -9.11
C LEU A 97 -0.99 -5.62 -8.11
N THR A 98 -0.85 -6.84 -8.60
CA THR A 98 -0.84 -8.06 -7.80
C THR A 98 0.30 -8.98 -8.21
N LEU A 99 1.05 -9.52 -7.25
CA LEU A 99 2.06 -10.54 -7.50
C LEU A 99 1.41 -11.92 -7.72
N VAL A 100 1.64 -12.49 -8.90
CA VAL A 100 1.10 -13.79 -9.31
C VAL A 100 2.25 -14.77 -9.54
N ARG A 101 2.06 -16.02 -9.09
CA ARG A 101 2.99 -17.14 -9.27
C ARG A 101 2.48 -18.03 -10.40
N PRO A 102 3.35 -18.75 -11.12
CA PRO A 102 2.92 -19.68 -12.17
C PRO A 102 1.96 -20.77 -11.69
N SER A 103 2.06 -21.17 -10.42
CA SER A 103 1.19 -22.17 -9.78
C SER A 103 -0.15 -21.62 -9.29
N ASP A 104 -0.37 -20.30 -9.38
CA ASP A 104 -1.65 -19.71 -9.01
C ASP A 104 -2.71 -19.98 -10.11
N GLU A 105 -3.95 -19.62 -9.80
CA GLU A 105 -5.05 -19.51 -10.74
C GLU A 105 -5.76 -18.16 -10.54
N LEU A 106 -6.29 -17.59 -11.61
CA LEU A 106 -7.09 -16.38 -11.57
C LEU A 106 -8.56 -16.77 -11.62
N ARG A 107 -9.32 -16.46 -10.57
CA ARG A 107 -10.77 -16.60 -10.57
C ARG A 107 -11.42 -15.24 -10.85
N LEU A 108 -12.29 -15.22 -11.84
CA LEU A 108 -12.94 -14.03 -12.36
C LEU A 108 -14.45 -14.19 -12.24
N VAL A 109 -15.12 -13.23 -11.64
CA VAL A 109 -16.57 -13.20 -11.49
C VAL A 109 -17.10 -11.90 -12.04
N THR A 110 -18.10 -11.98 -12.91
CA THR A 110 -18.90 -10.84 -13.35
C THR A 110 -20.34 -11.27 -13.55
N SER A 111 -21.28 -10.38 -13.29
CA SER A 111 -22.66 -10.60 -13.74
C SER A 111 -22.73 -10.72 -15.26
N PRO A 112 -23.70 -11.49 -15.79
CA PRO A 112 -23.83 -11.65 -17.23
C PRO A 112 -24.08 -10.32 -17.95
N GLN A 113 -23.28 -10.06 -18.96
CA GLN A 113 -23.39 -8.87 -19.82
C GLN A 113 -23.15 -9.25 -21.29
N GLY A 114 -23.58 -8.39 -22.21
CA GLY A 114 -23.42 -8.64 -23.64
C GLY A 114 -21.97 -8.92 -24.03
N ILE A 115 -21.05 -8.04 -23.63
CA ILE A 115 -19.60 -8.20 -23.83
C ILE A 115 -18.87 -7.72 -22.56
N VAL A 116 -17.95 -8.55 -22.08
CA VAL A 116 -16.95 -8.21 -21.06
C VAL A 116 -15.57 -8.39 -21.68
N LYS A 117 -14.68 -7.43 -21.47
CA LYS A 117 -13.27 -7.53 -21.84
C LYS A 117 -12.41 -7.49 -20.59
N LEU A 118 -11.45 -8.39 -20.50
CA LEU A 118 -10.42 -8.43 -19.48
C LEU A 118 -9.09 -8.06 -20.13
N GLU A 119 -8.54 -6.93 -19.73
CA GLU A 119 -7.20 -6.50 -20.13
C GLU A 119 -6.21 -6.84 -19.02
N LEU A 120 -5.18 -7.61 -19.36
CA LEU A 120 -4.12 -8.03 -18.45
C LEU A 120 -2.80 -7.41 -18.92
N LEU A 121 -2.23 -6.55 -18.09
CA LEU A 121 -0.87 -6.07 -18.23
C LEU A 121 0.02 -6.90 -17.32
N ILE A 122 0.99 -7.55 -17.93
CA ILE A 122 1.83 -8.55 -17.30
C ILE A 122 3.28 -8.11 -17.40
N GLU A 123 3.92 -7.98 -16.27
CA GLU A 123 5.34 -7.68 -16.19
C GLU A 123 6.06 -8.84 -15.51
N SER A 124 6.85 -9.57 -16.29
CA SER A 124 7.81 -10.52 -15.71
C SER A 124 8.83 -9.74 -14.89
N ILE A 125 9.11 -10.22 -13.69
CA ILE A 125 10.01 -9.55 -12.74
C ILE A 125 11.39 -10.22 -12.65
N GLY A 126 11.68 -11.19 -13.52
CA GLY A 126 12.99 -11.86 -13.60
C GLY A 126 13.25 -12.86 -12.47
N GLY A 127 14.23 -13.74 -12.70
CA GLY A 127 14.49 -14.93 -11.87
C GLY A 127 14.93 -14.69 -10.41
N VAL A 128 14.97 -15.81 -9.69
CA VAL A 128 15.06 -16.07 -8.22
C VAL A 128 15.88 -15.10 -7.35
N ASN A 129 16.83 -14.34 -7.89
CA ASN A 129 17.82 -13.60 -7.11
C ASN A 129 17.55 -12.08 -7.02
N GLU A 130 16.70 -11.51 -7.88
CA GLU A 130 16.38 -10.07 -7.85
C GLU A 130 15.04 -9.79 -7.15
N LEU A 131 14.13 -10.75 -7.16
CA LEU A 131 12.78 -10.60 -6.62
C LEU A 131 12.74 -10.55 -5.10
N GLY A 132 13.51 -11.42 -4.43
CA GLY A 132 13.56 -11.44 -2.97
C GLY A 132 14.03 -10.09 -2.44
N SER A 133 15.05 -9.51 -3.07
CA SER A 133 15.59 -8.19 -2.74
C SER A 133 14.61 -7.07 -3.09
N ARG A 134 14.00 -7.05 -4.29
CA ARG A 134 13.03 -6.00 -4.65
C ARG A 134 11.72 -6.07 -3.87
N LEU A 135 11.21 -7.26 -3.54
CA LEU A 135 10.06 -7.41 -2.65
C LEU A 135 10.43 -7.09 -1.21
N TYR A 136 11.64 -7.40 -0.77
CA TYR A 136 12.14 -6.95 0.53
C TYR A 136 12.17 -5.42 0.56
N ASP A 137 12.81 -4.77 -0.41
CA ASP A 137 12.90 -3.31 -0.53
C ASP A 137 11.51 -2.67 -0.65
N TRP A 138 10.60 -3.24 -1.44
CA TRP A 138 9.25 -2.72 -1.59
C TRP A 138 8.38 -2.99 -0.36
N SER A 139 8.49 -4.16 0.28
CA SER A 139 7.82 -4.44 1.55
C SER A 139 8.35 -3.53 2.65
N GLN A 140 9.64 -3.19 2.62
CA GLN A 140 10.27 -2.29 3.56
C GLN A 140 9.86 -0.84 3.26
N ALA A 141 9.79 -0.43 1.99
CA ALA A 141 9.25 0.86 1.59
C ALA A 141 7.76 0.99 1.93
N ALA A 142 6.98 -0.08 1.75
CA ALA A 142 5.56 -0.13 2.11
C ALA A 142 5.35 -0.22 3.63
N PHE A 143 6.25 -0.89 4.36
CA PHE A 143 6.29 -0.88 5.82
C PHE A 143 6.65 0.50 6.33
N ASN A 144 7.67 1.14 5.78
CA ASN A 144 8.08 2.52 6.10
C ASN A 144 6.98 3.53 5.74
N ALA A 145 6.26 3.33 4.64
CA ALA A 145 5.09 4.13 4.26
C ALA A 145 3.85 3.83 5.11
N ARG A 146 3.76 2.65 5.74
CA ARG A 146 2.71 2.26 6.70
C ARG A 146 3.08 2.58 8.16
N ASP A 147 4.32 2.95 8.43
CA ASP A 147 4.81 3.39 9.73
C ASP A 147 4.41 4.85 10.00
N THR A 148 3.18 5.21 9.65
CA THR A 148 2.46 6.40 10.11
C THR A 148 1.62 6.07 11.36
N GLY A 149 1.95 4.97 12.05
CA GLY A 149 1.23 4.55 13.26
C GLY A 149 1.40 5.54 14.39
N VAL A 150 0.34 5.73 15.17
CA VAL A 150 0.41 6.50 16.42
C VAL A 150 1.32 5.77 17.41
N ARG A 151 2.44 6.38 17.79
CA ARG A 151 3.36 5.88 18.83
C ARG A 151 3.13 6.63 20.12
N VAL A 152 3.21 5.94 21.26
CA VAL A 152 3.04 6.57 22.58
C VAL A 152 4.31 6.39 23.40
N ALA A 153 4.87 7.49 23.90
CA ALA A 153 5.98 7.51 24.84
C ALA A 153 5.51 8.10 26.17
N ARG A 154 5.85 7.44 27.29
CA ARG A 154 5.60 7.97 28.64
C ARG A 154 6.92 8.37 29.27
N LEU A 155 7.01 9.62 29.72
CA LEU A 155 8.21 10.21 30.28
C LEU A 155 7.94 10.70 31.70
N THR A 156 8.93 10.53 32.58
CA THR A 156 8.85 10.94 33.99
C THR A 156 10.05 11.79 34.44
N ALA A 157 11.02 12.02 33.56
CA ALA A 157 12.26 12.76 33.79
C ALA A 157 12.77 13.35 32.46
N ASP A 158 13.96 13.95 32.49
CA ASP A 158 14.67 14.43 31.30
C ASP A 158 14.82 13.33 30.25
N ALA A 159 14.65 13.68 28.97
CA ALA A 159 14.70 12.73 27.87
C ALA A 159 15.17 13.38 26.57
N SER A 160 15.65 12.56 25.64
CA SER A 160 15.88 12.95 24.24
C SER A 160 14.98 12.10 23.35
N LEU A 161 14.17 12.76 22.51
CA LEU A 161 13.28 12.06 21.59
C LEU A 161 14.08 11.60 20.35
N PRO A 162 13.87 10.37 19.87
CA PRO A 162 14.38 9.95 18.57
C PRO A 162 13.61 10.64 17.44
N GLY A 163 14.14 10.61 16.22
CA GLY A 163 13.34 10.91 15.03
C GLY A 163 12.13 9.96 14.93
N TRP A 164 11.01 10.46 14.43
CA TRP A 164 9.78 9.67 14.28
C TRP A 164 9.12 9.91 12.93
N LEU A 165 8.21 9.00 12.58
CA LEU A 165 7.32 9.06 11.43
C LEU A 165 5.88 9.11 11.94
N GLY A 166 4.96 9.69 11.18
CA GLY A 166 3.55 9.81 11.59
C GLY A 166 3.36 10.58 12.89
N THR A 167 2.49 10.08 13.78
CA THR A 167 2.16 10.76 15.04
C THR A 167 2.88 10.14 16.24
N LEU A 168 3.64 10.95 16.98
CA LEU A 168 4.19 10.60 18.30
C LEU A 168 3.38 11.32 19.40
N HIS A 169 2.79 10.56 20.31
CA HIS A 169 2.15 11.07 21.52
C HIS A 169 3.07 10.89 22.72
N VAL A 170 3.55 11.99 23.29
CA VAL A 170 4.30 12.00 24.55
C VAL A 170 3.34 12.31 25.70
N ILE A 171 3.33 11.45 26.71
CA ILE A 171 2.65 11.69 27.98
C ILE A 171 3.72 11.93 29.04
N TYR A 172 3.74 13.13 29.60
CA TYR A 172 4.64 13.48 30.70
C TYR A 172 3.91 13.34 32.04
N ASP A 173 4.36 12.40 32.87
CA ASP A 173 3.70 12.03 34.14
C ASP A 173 4.70 12.05 35.28
N SER A 174 5.11 13.25 35.69
CA SER A 174 6.04 13.46 36.82
C SER A 174 5.62 14.65 37.66
N VAL A 175 6.12 14.69 38.90
CA VAL A 175 5.99 15.85 39.79
C VAL A 175 7.10 16.88 39.58
N ASN A 176 8.24 16.46 39.02
CA ASN A 176 9.39 17.32 38.78
C ASN A 176 9.29 17.97 37.40
N ALA A 177 9.93 19.11 37.19
CA ALA A 177 10.13 19.63 35.82
C ALA A 177 11.11 18.75 35.05
N ALA A 178 11.04 18.77 33.72
CA ALA A 178 12.00 18.08 32.88
C ALA A 178 12.25 18.80 31.55
N ASN A 179 13.44 18.55 31.03
CA ASN A 179 13.87 18.95 29.70
C ASN A 179 13.72 17.79 28.73
N ILE A 180 12.97 17.99 27.66
CA ILE A 180 12.76 17.02 26.59
C ILE A 180 13.41 17.57 25.33
N ALA A 181 14.55 17.00 24.94
CA ALA A 181 15.24 17.40 23.73
C ALA A 181 14.54 16.82 22.50
N LEU A 182 14.22 17.69 21.54
CA LEU A 182 13.75 17.31 20.22
C LEU A 182 14.94 16.84 19.36
N PRO A 183 14.74 15.89 18.43
CA PRO A 183 15.74 15.56 17.42
C PRO A 183 15.99 16.75 16.49
N ALA A 184 17.07 16.67 15.71
CA ALA A 184 17.28 17.60 14.60
C ALA A 184 16.08 17.56 13.64
N ARG A 185 15.59 18.74 13.25
CA ARG A 185 14.41 18.88 12.38
C ARG A 185 14.57 18.18 11.04
N SER A 186 15.81 18.05 10.53
CA SER A 186 16.12 17.36 9.28
C SER A 186 15.84 15.86 9.28
N ILE A 187 15.67 15.23 10.46
CA ILE A 187 15.39 13.80 10.58
C ILE A 187 13.92 13.49 10.91
N VAL A 188 13.06 14.52 10.98
CA VAL A 188 11.63 14.40 11.20
C VAL A 188 10.88 14.90 9.96
N PRO A 189 10.10 14.05 9.26
CA PRO A 189 9.36 14.47 8.08
C PRO A 189 8.35 15.60 8.33
N LEU A 190 7.98 16.32 7.26
CA LEU A 190 7.05 17.45 7.33
C LEU A 190 5.61 17.04 7.68
N ASP A 191 5.24 15.80 7.39
CA ASP A 191 3.94 15.20 7.69
C ASP A 191 3.91 14.52 9.07
N ALA A 192 5.01 14.52 9.81
CA ALA A 192 5.08 13.98 11.15
C ALA A 192 4.56 14.98 12.20
N VAL A 193 3.80 14.47 13.17
CA VAL A 193 3.18 15.27 14.23
C VAL A 193 3.64 14.78 15.59
N LEU A 194 4.08 15.68 16.45
CA LEU A 194 4.27 15.41 17.88
C LEU A 194 3.10 16.00 18.64
N THR A 195 2.51 15.25 19.56
CA THR A 195 1.66 15.82 20.60
C THR A 195 2.29 15.54 21.95
N VAL A 196 2.23 16.51 22.85
CA VAL A 196 2.71 16.35 24.21
C VAL A 196 1.54 16.64 25.15
N THR A 197 1.28 15.73 26.09
CA THR A 197 0.27 15.90 27.13
C THR A 197 0.94 15.82 28.48
N ARG A 198 0.80 16.87 29.28
CA ARG A 198 1.22 16.88 30.68
C ARG A 198 0.10 16.31 31.54
N LYS A 199 0.40 15.23 32.25
CA LYS A 199 -0.50 14.57 33.20
C LYS A 199 -0.13 14.85 34.66
N GLY A 200 1.17 14.95 34.96
CA GLY A 200 1.67 15.26 36.30
C GLY A 200 1.87 16.77 36.56
N PRO A 201 2.10 17.20 37.82
CA PRO A 201 2.28 18.61 38.16
C PRO A 201 3.66 19.17 37.77
N GLY A 202 4.60 18.34 37.35
CA GLY A 202 5.86 18.77 36.75
C GLY A 202 5.67 19.44 35.39
N LEU A 203 6.43 20.50 35.10
CA LEU A 203 6.35 21.23 33.83
C LEU A 203 7.41 20.73 32.84
N PRO A 204 7.03 20.00 31.77
CA PRO A 204 7.97 19.61 30.75
C PRO A 204 8.24 20.77 29.79
N THR A 205 9.51 20.96 29.45
CA THR A 205 9.97 21.94 28.46
C THR A 205 10.65 21.24 27.30
N LEU A 206 10.15 21.48 26.09
CA LEU A 206 10.75 21.00 24.86
C LEU A 206 11.94 21.90 24.50
N HIS A 207 13.08 21.32 24.13
CA HIS A 207 14.25 22.04 23.65
C HIS A 207 14.59 21.60 22.24
N VAL A 208 14.84 22.55 21.34
CA VAL A 208 15.22 22.25 19.95
C VAL A 208 16.68 21.79 19.89
N ALA A 209 17.01 21.02 18.84
CA ALA A 209 18.39 20.68 18.55
C ALA A 209 19.22 21.94 18.17
N PRO A 210 20.55 21.92 18.33
CA PRO A 210 21.42 23.03 17.92
C PRO A 210 21.21 23.40 16.45
N GLY A 211 21.02 24.70 16.18
CA GLY A 211 20.79 25.21 14.82
C GLY A 211 19.31 25.23 14.39
N ASP A 212 18.42 24.58 15.14
CA ASP A 212 16.97 24.70 14.96
C ASP A 212 16.37 25.78 15.86
N SER A 213 15.12 26.15 15.58
CA SER A 213 14.32 27.04 16.43
C SER A 213 12.84 26.71 16.31
N PHE A 214 12.08 27.06 17.33
CA PHE A 214 10.65 27.23 17.22
C PHE A 214 10.33 28.53 16.46
N ALA A 215 9.15 28.62 15.85
CA ALA A 215 8.64 29.86 15.27
C ALA A 215 8.78 31.03 16.24
N GLY A 216 9.24 32.19 15.74
CA GLY A 216 9.62 33.31 16.61
C GLY A 216 11.00 33.18 17.26
N ASN A 217 11.84 32.26 16.77
CA ASN A 217 13.25 32.07 17.16
C ASN A 217 13.48 31.60 18.60
N ALA A 218 12.46 31.01 19.24
CA ALA A 218 12.62 30.42 20.57
C ALA A 218 13.40 29.10 20.49
N ILE A 219 14.24 28.82 21.49
CA ILE A 219 15.00 27.56 21.59
C ILE A 219 14.33 26.52 22.51
N ALA A 220 13.31 26.95 23.26
CA ALA A 220 12.61 26.12 24.21
C ALA A 220 11.12 26.49 24.28
N GLN A 221 10.26 25.49 24.49
CA GLN A 221 8.81 25.66 24.62
C GLN A 221 8.29 24.82 25.79
N ALA A 222 7.79 25.51 26.82
CA ALA A 222 7.13 24.85 27.95
C ALA A 222 5.72 24.37 27.56
N ILE A 223 5.34 23.17 28.00
CA ILE A 223 4.01 22.59 27.75
C ILE A 223 3.16 22.68 29.01
N GLN A 224 2.20 23.61 29.01
CA GLN A 224 1.37 23.88 30.19
C GLN A 224 0.35 22.78 30.45
N ARG A 225 -0.43 22.37 29.44
CA ARG A 225 -1.36 21.23 29.52
C ARG A 225 -1.16 20.26 28.38
N SER A 226 -1.22 20.76 27.16
CA SER A 226 -0.95 19.99 25.96
C SER A 226 -0.45 20.88 24.83
N GLY A 227 0.32 20.30 23.92
CA GLY A 227 0.77 20.99 22.72
C GLY A 227 0.87 20.03 21.54
N ILE A 228 0.61 20.56 20.35
CA ILE A 228 0.88 19.92 19.06
C ILE A 228 2.07 20.63 18.44
N ILE A 229 3.09 19.88 18.04
CA ILE A 229 4.34 20.38 17.49
C ILE A 229 4.52 19.75 16.10
N MET A 230 4.85 20.59 15.12
CA MET A 230 4.98 20.20 13.72
C MET A 230 6.24 20.81 13.12
N ASN A 231 6.89 20.09 12.20
CA ASN A 231 7.99 20.61 11.39
C ASN A 231 7.43 21.26 10.12
N ASN A 232 7.60 22.57 9.93
CA ASN A 232 7.11 23.26 8.71
C ASN A 232 8.16 23.38 7.59
N GLY A 233 9.35 22.81 7.77
CA GLY A 233 10.46 22.88 6.79
C GLY A 233 11.48 23.98 7.08
N GLU A 234 11.17 24.94 7.93
CA GLU A 234 12.09 26.01 8.34
C GLU A 234 12.34 26.00 9.85
N GLN A 235 11.27 25.84 10.63
CA GLN A 235 11.24 25.90 12.09
C GLN A 235 10.29 24.85 12.66
N TRP A 236 10.38 24.62 13.97
CA TRP A 236 9.34 23.92 14.71
C TRP A 236 8.16 24.87 14.95
N THR A 237 6.96 24.47 14.56
CA THR A 237 5.73 25.21 14.81
C THR A 237 4.93 24.51 15.89
N TRP A 238 4.11 25.26 16.64
CA TRP A 238 3.31 24.67 17.68
C TRP A 238 1.95 25.34 17.83
N VAL A 239 1.01 24.56 18.36
CA VAL A 239 -0.27 25.02 18.91
C VAL A 239 -0.33 24.47 20.33
N ALA A 240 -0.46 25.32 21.33
CA ALA A 240 -0.51 24.90 22.73
C ALA A 240 -1.56 25.71 23.52
N ASP A 241 -2.20 25.02 24.47
CA ASP A 241 -3.09 25.58 25.50
C ASP A 241 -2.41 25.56 26.87
#